data_AF-G8SJB7-F1
#
_entry.id   AF-G8SJB7-F1
#
_cell.length_a   1.000
_cell.length_b   1.000
_cell.length_c   1.000
_cell.angle_alpha   90.00
_cell.angle_beta   90.00
_cell.angle_gamma   90.00
#
_symmetry.space_group_name_H-M   'P 1'
#
loop_
_entity.id
_entity.type
_entity.pdbx_description
1 polymer ?
#
loop_
_entity_poly.entity_id
_entity_poly.type
_entity_poly.pdbx_seq_one_letter_code
_entity_poly.pdbx_strand_id
1 'polypeptide(L)'
;MAPVSAPLDRHRAERRRLLAGISDQLRRRGIPSSFGQLTPYYDGYGRAPAGLTGLVVDEPDGPGSLQVTVVTAHRVAEASGDPLRRARDVDLEYDLNGEILFEVTTLDVAVGSAAVWSPRLLTGSEEAVVDAVRLWHGYRDTLRATPPLPDPKRPARHARQLAGRRAAAAAPRVRVTGEAAATPDVSDLDHARLCFHFPRDRTGRYSRRAVVALAGYDITLGKRGRWLAARASGDELTVGVEALIDVNQDHRWDQLPWLWRASARDTPATLRWQAPDADHVQPIIDLLRRHEIAEALTLCGVEVDERLSALLAGYPISYSQARYTETWVHTLYDRLAGSAPWRFAAGFRAWQQERRRAGRSDQAEVPLFGLKGLNQQSRPMVALAAPRGVCRLRMIWSAGNARLPRALWELPADLGE
;
A
#
# COMPACT_ATOMS: atom_id res chain seq x y z
N MET A 1 -5.91 2.37 -45.10
CA MET A 1 -6.45 1.06 -44.66
C MET A 1 -7.92 1.26 -44.32
N ALA A 2 -8.82 0.62 -45.06
CA ALA A 2 -10.24 0.59 -44.68
C ALA A 2 -10.39 -0.20 -43.36
N PRO A 3 -11.26 0.22 -42.42
CA PRO A 3 -11.53 -0.58 -41.24
C PRO A 3 -12.17 -1.89 -41.70
N VAL A 4 -11.47 -3.01 -41.47
CA VAL A 4 -12.06 -4.34 -41.59
C VAL A 4 -13.22 -4.35 -40.60
N SER A 5 -14.46 -4.38 -41.09
CA SER A 5 -15.65 -4.50 -40.26
C SER A 5 -15.47 -5.70 -39.35
N ALA A 6 -15.45 -5.47 -38.04
CA ALA A 6 -15.34 -6.56 -37.07
C ALA A 6 -16.46 -7.59 -37.34
N PRO A 7 -16.18 -8.90 -37.26
CA PRO A 7 -17.19 -9.92 -37.51
C PRO A 7 -18.35 -9.73 -36.53
N LEU A 8 -19.56 -9.62 -37.08
CA LEU A 8 -20.81 -9.55 -36.31
C LEU A 8 -20.98 -10.86 -35.53
N ASP A 9 -21.33 -10.74 -34.25
CA ASP A 9 -21.72 -11.87 -33.40
C ASP A 9 -22.89 -12.64 -34.03
N ARG A 10 -22.57 -13.78 -34.69
CA ARG A 10 -23.54 -14.64 -35.38
C ARG A 10 -24.64 -15.18 -34.45
N HIS A 11 -24.37 -15.22 -33.15
CA HIS A 11 -25.27 -15.76 -32.12
C HIS A 11 -25.93 -14.67 -31.29
N ARG A 12 -25.91 -13.41 -31.74
CA ARG A 12 -26.42 -12.25 -31.00
C ARG A 12 -27.85 -12.43 -30.48
N ALA A 13 -28.77 -12.89 -31.33
CA ALA A 13 -30.18 -13.06 -30.93
C ALA A 13 -30.32 -14.14 -29.85
N GLU A 14 -29.60 -15.24 -30.00
CA GLU A 14 -29.63 -16.37 -29.07
C GLU A 14 -29.02 -16.01 -27.71
N ARG A 15 -27.85 -15.33 -27.71
CA ARG A 15 -27.22 -14.82 -26.48
C ARG A 15 -28.15 -13.90 -25.70
N ARG A 16 -28.84 -12.98 -26.39
CA ARG A 16 -29.81 -12.09 -25.75
C ARG A 16 -30.98 -12.85 -25.14
N ARG A 17 -31.47 -13.89 -25.83
CA ARG A 17 -32.54 -14.75 -25.31
C ARG A 17 -32.10 -15.49 -24.05
N LEU A 18 -30.92 -16.09 -24.06
CA LEU A 18 -30.36 -16.83 -22.92
C LEU A 18 -30.03 -15.94 -21.72
N LEU A 19 -29.64 -14.68 -21.95
CA LEU A 19 -29.33 -13.72 -20.89
C LEU A 19 -30.56 -12.91 -20.40
N ALA A 20 -31.71 -13.04 -21.05
CA ALA A 20 -32.91 -12.26 -20.72
C ALA A 20 -33.39 -12.51 -19.28
N GLY A 21 -33.36 -13.77 -18.84
CA GLY A 21 -33.71 -14.17 -17.46
C GLY A 21 -32.85 -13.46 -16.43
N ILE A 22 -31.53 -13.45 -16.62
CA ILE A 22 -30.57 -12.74 -15.77
C ILE A 22 -30.85 -11.22 -15.79
N SER A 23 -31.06 -10.62 -16.96
CA SER A 23 -31.34 -9.17 -17.08
C SER A 23 -32.59 -8.76 -16.29
N ASP A 24 -33.68 -9.53 -16.40
CA ASP A 24 -34.92 -9.23 -15.68
C ASP A 24 -34.75 -9.44 -14.17
N GLN A 25 -33.98 -10.44 -13.75
CA GLN A 25 -33.63 -10.67 -12.36
C GLN A 25 -32.79 -9.54 -11.76
N LEU A 26 -31.85 -8.97 -12.51
CA LEU A 26 -31.05 -7.81 -12.10
C LEU A 26 -31.92 -6.55 -12.01
N ARG A 27 -32.78 -6.31 -13.01
CA ARG A 27 -33.71 -5.17 -13.02
C ARG A 27 -34.64 -5.18 -11.81
N ARG A 28 -35.22 -6.34 -11.46
CA ARG A 28 -36.08 -6.49 -10.26
C ARG A 28 -35.35 -6.16 -8.94
N ARG A 29 -34.02 -6.26 -8.92
CA ARG A 29 -33.17 -5.91 -7.78
C ARG A 29 -32.63 -4.48 -7.85
N GLY A 30 -33.05 -3.69 -8.84
CA GLY A 30 -32.59 -2.31 -9.03
C GLY A 30 -31.15 -2.21 -9.55
N ILE A 31 -30.57 -3.28 -10.10
CA ILE A 31 -29.23 -3.28 -10.66
C ILE A 31 -29.32 -2.91 -12.15
N PRO A 32 -28.82 -1.74 -12.58
CA PRO A 32 -28.81 -1.36 -13.98
C PRO A 32 -27.95 -2.32 -14.79
N SER A 33 -28.50 -2.88 -15.85
CA SER A 33 -27.77 -3.72 -16.80
C SER A 33 -28.24 -3.40 -18.21
N SER A 34 -27.32 -3.48 -19.17
CA SER A 34 -27.62 -3.21 -20.58
C SER A 34 -27.06 -4.29 -21.49
N PHE A 35 -27.76 -4.58 -22.58
CA PHE A 35 -27.21 -5.42 -23.63
C PHE A 35 -26.25 -4.60 -24.50
N GLY A 36 -25.02 -5.05 -24.62
CA GLY A 36 -23.97 -4.34 -25.34
C GLY A 36 -22.98 -5.27 -26.03
N GLN A 37 -22.10 -4.67 -26.83
CA GLN A 37 -20.90 -5.35 -27.27
C GLN A 37 -19.91 -5.40 -26.11
N LEU A 38 -19.36 -6.58 -25.85
CA LEU A 38 -18.41 -6.82 -24.80
C LEU A 38 -17.02 -6.34 -25.24
N THR A 39 -16.32 -5.74 -24.28
CA THR A 39 -14.92 -5.36 -24.44
C THR A 39 -14.08 -6.62 -24.55
N PRO A 40 -13.19 -6.73 -25.57
CA PRO A 40 -12.31 -7.87 -25.69
C PRO A 40 -11.41 -8.01 -24.45
N TYR A 41 -11.13 -9.25 -24.07
CA TYR A 41 -10.21 -9.56 -23.00
C TYR A 41 -9.31 -10.74 -23.30
N TYR A 42 -8.27 -10.90 -22.49
CA TYR A 42 -7.36 -12.02 -22.56
C TYR A 42 -7.32 -12.71 -21.21
N ASP A 43 -7.48 -14.02 -21.20
CA ASP A 43 -7.37 -14.85 -20.00
C ASP A 43 -6.46 -16.06 -20.26
N GLY A 44 -6.39 -16.99 -19.30
CA GLY A 44 -5.58 -18.21 -19.42
C GLY A 44 -6.03 -19.17 -20.54
N TYR A 45 -7.18 -18.93 -21.16
CA TYR A 45 -7.77 -19.71 -22.24
C TYR A 45 -7.69 -19.02 -23.61
N GLY A 46 -7.18 -17.78 -23.69
CA GLY A 46 -6.98 -17.04 -24.94
C GLY A 46 -7.70 -15.69 -24.97
N ARG A 47 -7.85 -15.15 -26.18
CA ARG A 47 -8.47 -13.83 -26.41
C ARG A 47 -9.96 -13.99 -26.68
N ALA A 48 -10.81 -13.35 -25.89
CA ALA A 48 -12.23 -13.23 -26.20
C ALA A 48 -12.43 -12.47 -27.54
N PRO A 49 -13.25 -13.00 -28.47
CA PRO A 49 -13.57 -12.35 -29.73
C PRO A 49 -14.11 -10.94 -29.53
N ALA A 50 -13.73 -10.04 -30.44
CA ALA A 50 -14.30 -8.70 -30.47
C ALA A 50 -15.77 -8.74 -30.94
N GLY A 51 -16.60 -7.87 -30.36
CA GLY A 51 -17.98 -7.67 -30.82
C GLY A 51 -19.00 -8.68 -30.28
N LEU A 52 -18.62 -9.54 -29.33
CA LEU A 52 -19.56 -10.44 -28.65
C LEU A 52 -20.68 -9.67 -27.96
N THR A 53 -21.90 -10.19 -28.03
CA THR A 53 -23.04 -9.61 -27.29
C THR A 53 -23.12 -10.21 -25.90
N GLY A 54 -23.32 -9.37 -24.90
CA GLY A 54 -23.63 -9.82 -23.54
C GLY A 54 -24.33 -8.74 -22.73
N LEU A 55 -24.44 -9.00 -21.43
CA LEU A 55 -24.90 -8.01 -20.46
C LEU A 55 -23.69 -7.27 -19.89
N VAL A 56 -23.79 -5.95 -19.81
CA VAL A 56 -22.83 -5.08 -19.15
C VAL A 56 -23.49 -4.47 -17.92
N VAL A 57 -22.78 -4.50 -16.80
CA VAL A 57 -23.16 -3.90 -15.53
C VAL A 57 -22.00 -2.99 -15.12
N ASP A 58 -22.26 -1.70 -15.03
CA ASP A 58 -21.24 -0.73 -14.61
C ASP A 58 -21.29 -0.52 -13.10
N GLU A 59 -20.14 -0.24 -12.49
CA GLU A 59 -20.05 0.10 -11.08
C GLU A 59 -20.69 1.48 -10.88
N PRO A 60 -21.64 1.65 -9.94
CA PRO A 60 -22.37 2.90 -9.77
C PRO A 60 -21.47 4.14 -9.62
N ASP A 61 -20.36 3.99 -8.90
CA ASP A 61 -19.46 5.09 -8.50
C ASP A 61 -17.99 4.81 -8.84
N GLY A 62 -17.72 4.00 -9.86
CA GLY A 62 -16.35 3.60 -10.17
C GLY A 62 -16.09 3.21 -11.62
N PRO A 63 -14.81 3.06 -12.00
CA PRO A 63 -14.42 2.63 -13.33
C PRO A 63 -14.60 1.12 -13.55
N GLY A 64 -15.07 0.38 -12.54
CA GLY A 64 -15.34 -1.05 -12.65
C GLY A 64 -16.49 -1.33 -13.62
N SER A 65 -16.35 -2.41 -14.37
CA SER A 65 -17.43 -2.94 -15.20
C SER A 65 -17.44 -4.46 -15.10
N LEU A 66 -18.62 -5.06 -15.17
CA LEU A 66 -18.83 -6.50 -15.16
C LEU A 66 -19.57 -6.88 -16.43
N GLN A 67 -19.08 -7.93 -17.08
CA GLN A 67 -19.67 -8.48 -18.28
C GLN A 67 -20.16 -9.89 -18.00
N VAL A 68 -21.36 -10.18 -18.49
CA VAL A 68 -21.92 -11.53 -18.50
C VAL A 68 -22.14 -11.95 -19.93
N THR A 69 -21.59 -13.10 -20.28
CA THR A 69 -21.80 -13.72 -21.59
C THR A 69 -22.15 -15.19 -21.45
N VAL A 70 -22.40 -15.81 -22.59
CA VAL A 70 -22.72 -17.23 -22.69
C VAL A 70 -21.61 -17.93 -23.47
N VAL A 71 -21.12 -19.04 -22.97
CA VAL A 71 -20.07 -19.82 -23.66
C VAL A 71 -20.48 -21.27 -23.76
N THR A 72 -19.88 -21.95 -24.72
CA THR A 72 -19.91 -23.42 -24.75
C THR A 72 -18.77 -23.93 -23.90
N ALA A 73 -19.05 -24.92 -23.05
CA ALA A 73 -18.05 -25.60 -22.25
C ALA A 73 -18.05 -27.09 -22.56
N HIS A 74 -16.90 -27.72 -22.31
CA HIS A 74 -16.79 -29.17 -22.22
C HIS A 74 -16.37 -29.58 -20.82
N ARG A 75 -16.64 -30.84 -20.49
CA ARG A 75 -16.17 -31.45 -19.25
C ARG A 75 -14.70 -31.79 -19.41
N VAL A 76 -13.85 -31.24 -18.53
CA VAL A 76 -12.45 -31.64 -18.48
C VAL A 76 -12.32 -32.77 -17.47
N ALA A 77 -11.78 -33.90 -17.89
CA ALA A 77 -11.37 -34.96 -16.98
C ALA A 77 -10.00 -34.58 -16.38
N GLU A 78 -9.92 -34.31 -15.08
CA GLU A 78 -8.64 -34.13 -14.38
C GLU A 78 -8.22 -35.42 -13.63
N ALA A 79 -6.91 -35.63 -13.56
CA ALA A 79 -6.25 -36.76 -12.90
C ALA A 79 -6.22 -36.66 -11.34
N SER A 80 -6.76 -35.60 -10.74
CA SER A 80 -6.61 -35.28 -9.30
C SER A 80 -7.88 -35.40 -8.45
N GLY A 81 -8.83 -36.24 -8.84
CA GLY A 81 -9.89 -36.71 -7.94
C GLY A 81 -11.00 -35.71 -7.59
N ASP A 82 -11.08 -34.55 -8.25
CA ASP A 82 -12.23 -33.64 -8.16
C ASP A 82 -13.13 -33.84 -9.39
N PRO A 83 -14.28 -34.53 -9.25
CA PRO A 83 -15.14 -34.80 -10.39
C PRO A 83 -15.93 -33.53 -10.72
N LEU A 84 -15.75 -33.00 -11.94
CA LEU A 84 -16.56 -31.97 -12.61
C LEU A 84 -15.99 -30.54 -12.63
N ARG A 85 -14.72 -30.38 -13.03
CA ARG A 85 -14.25 -29.06 -13.50
C ARG A 85 -14.68 -28.85 -14.96
N ARG A 86 -15.57 -27.88 -15.18
CA ARG A 86 -15.95 -27.41 -16.52
C ARG A 86 -14.93 -26.37 -16.99
N ALA A 87 -14.47 -26.45 -18.23
CA ALA A 87 -13.62 -25.43 -18.84
C ALA A 87 -14.25 -24.90 -20.12
N ARG A 88 -13.84 -23.69 -20.52
CA ARG A 88 -14.20 -23.14 -21.83
C ARG A 88 -13.68 -24.09 -22.91
N ASP A 89 -14.52 -24.36 -23.89
CA ASP A 89 -14.07 -24.98 -25.12
C ASP A 89 -13.31 -23.95 -25.96
N VAL A 90 -12.00 -24.11 -26.08
CA VAL A 90 -11.12 -23.17 -26.79
C VAL A 90 -11.31 -23.28 -28.31
N ASP A 91 -11.80 -24.41 -28.81
CA ASP A 91 -12.00 -24.62 -30.25
C ASP A 91 -13.39 -24.15 -30.71
N LEU A 92 -14.39 -24.26 -29.83
CA LEU A 92 -15.76 -23.80 -30.10
C LEU A 92 -16.03 -22.38 -29.61
N GLU A 93 -15.17 -21.86 -28.71
CA GLU A 93 -15.01 -20.52 -28.17
C GLU A 93 -16.31 -19.78 -27.77
N TYR A 94 -17.25 -19.59 -28.71
CA TYR A 94 -18.54 -18.90 -28.57
C TYR A 94 -19.67 -19.42 -29.51
N ASP A 95 -19.55 -20.61 -30.11
CA ASP A 95 -20.47 -21.18 -31.12
C ASP A 95 -21.80 -21.73 -30.56
N LEU A 96 -22.03 -21.72 -29.25
CA LEU A 96 -23.28 -22.17 -28.59
C LEU A 96 -23.80 -23.59 -28.97
N ASN A 97 -23.03 -24.42 -29.68
CA ASN A 97 -23.43 -25.74 -30.16
C ASN A 97 -23.22 -26.89 -29.14
N GLY A 98 -23.16 -26.60 -27.84
CA GLY A 98 -22.84 -27.59 -26.81
C GLY A 98 -23.43 -27.24 -25.43
N GLU A 99 -22.80 -27.73 -24.35
CA GLU A 99 -23.24 -27.41 -22.99
C GLU A 99 -23.05 -25.91 -22.74
N ILE A 100 -24.18 -25.22 -22.54
CA ILE A 100 -24.24 -23.78 -22.34
C ILE A 100 -23.92 -23.43 -20.89
N LEU A 101 -22.95 -22.53 -20.70
CA LEU A 101 -22.66 -21.92 -19.41
C LEU A 101 -22.68 -20.39 -19.52
N PHE A 102 -22.99 -19.76 -18.40
CA PHE A 102 -22.79 -18.34 -18.19
C PHE A 102 -21.37 -18.09 -17.70
N GLU A 103 -20.75 -17.08 -18.28
CA GLU A 103 -19.45 -16.59 -17.87
C GLU A 103 -19.58 -15.16 -17.37
N VAL A 104 -19.03 -14.93 -16.17
CA VAL A 104 -18.94 -13.60 -15.56
C VAL A 104 -17.49 -13.16 -15.57
N THR A 105 -17.23 -12.00 -16.16
CA THR A 105 -15.91 -11.35 -16.15
C THR A 105 -16.02 -9.96 -15.52
N THR A 106 -15.00 -9.59 -14.77
CA THR A 106 -14.93 -8.26 -14.15
C THR A 106 -13.74 -7.53 -14.69
N LEU A 107 -13.95 -6.31 -15.17
CA LEU A 107 -12.90 -5.34 -15.38
C LEU A 107 -12.44 -4.86 -14.02
N ASP A 108 -11.28 -5.34 -13.61
CA ASP A 108 -10.59 -4.81 -12.47
C ASP A 108 -9.45 -3.94 -13.00
N VAL A 109 -9.27 -2.76 -12.41
CA VAL A 109 -8.09 -1.93 -12.71
C VAL A 109 -6.92 -2.58 -11.99
N ALA A 110 -6.42 -3.65 -12.60
CA ALA A 110 -5.26 -4.37 -12.15
C ALA A 110 -4.08 -3.41 -12.01
N VAL A 111 -3.26 -3.71 -11.04
CA VAL A 111 -2.23 -2.83 -10.55
C VAL A 111 -1.14 -2.65 -11.60
N GLY A 112 -0.89 -1.40 -12.02
CA GLY A 112 0.26 -1.08 -12.87
C GLY A 112 0.15 -1.62 -14.30
N SER A 113 -1.01 -2.15 -14.69
CA SER A 113 -1.33 -2.55 -16.06
C SER A 113 -2.56 -1.78 -16.56
N ALA A 114 -2.82 -1.87 -17.86
CA ALA A 114 -4.15 -1.55 -18.38
C ALA A 114 -5.22 -2.34 -17.60
N ALA A 115 -6.44 -1.81 -17.51
CA ALA A 115 -7.53 -2.53 -16.87
C ALA A 115 -7.68 -3.92 -17.52
N VAL A 116 -7.69 -4.98 -16.69
CA VAL A 116 -7.73 -6.36 -17.17
C VAL A 116 -9.05 -6.98 -16.73
N TRP A 117 -9.82 -7.40 -17.72
CA TRP A 117 -10.94 -8.29 -17.53
C TRP A 117 -10.43 -9.65 -17.04
N SER A 118 -10.92 -10.09 -15.88
CA SER A 118 -10.57 -11.39 -15.31
C SER A 118 -11.82 -12.27 -15.23
N PRO A 119 -11.77 -13.53 -15.68
CA PRO A 119 -12.87 -14.46 -15.50
C PRO A 119 -13.07 -14.74 -14.00
N ARG A 120 -14.33 -14.75 -13.57
CA ARG A 120 -14.69 -14.91 -12.15
C ARG A 120 -15.54 -16.13 -11.89
N LEU A 121 -16.49 -16.40 -12.78
CA LEU A 121 -17.46 -17.46 -12.58
C LEU A 121 -17.80 -18.06 -13.93
N LEU A 122 -17.81 -19.39 -13.99
CA LEU A 122 -18.31 -20.16 -15.10
C LEU A 122 -19.34 -21.15 -14.53
N THR A 123 -20.62 -20.98 -14.89
CA THR A 123 -21.72 -21.69 -14.22
C THR A 123 -22.90 -21.94 -15.15
N GLY A 124 -23.65 -23.00 -14.92
CA GLY A 124 -24.93 -23.24 -15.61
C GLY A 124 -26.14 -22.60 -14.91
N SER A 125 -25.94 -21.95 -13.75
CA SER A 125 -27.02 -21.39 -12.94
C SER A 125 -27.15 -19.87 -13.13
N GLU A 126 -28.32 -19.41 -13.58
CA GLU A 126 -28.64 -17.98 -13.63
C GLU A 126 -28.59 -17.33 -12.25
N GLU A 127 -29.07 -18.04 -11.21
CA GLU A 127 -29.08 -17.54 -9.83
C GLU A 127 -27.66 -17.23 -9.34
N ALA A 128 -26.71 -18.13 -9.61
CA ALA A 128 -25.31 -17.92 -9.25
C ALA A 128 -24.70 -16.71 -9.98
N VAL A 129 -25.10 -16.44 -11.22
CA VAL A 129 -24.69 -15.22 -11.95
C VAL A 129 -25.27 -13.98 -11.31
N VAL A 130 -26.57 -13.99 -11.03
CA VAL A 130 -27.27 -12.85 -10.40
C VAL A 130 -26.67 -12.54 -9.04
N ASP A 131 -26.35 -13.55 -8.23
CA ASP A 131 -25.67 -13.35 -6.95
C ASP A 131 -24.25 -12.82 -7.10
N ALA A 132 -23.50 -13.30 -8.09
CA ALA A 132 -22.17 -12.77 -8.38
C ALA A 132 -22.22 -11.29 -8.79
N VAL A 133 -23.16 -10.92 -9.66
CA VAL A 133 -23.38 -9.53 -10.07
C VAL A 133 -23.85 -8.67 -8.89
N ARG A 134 -24.77 -9.17 -8.07
CA ARG A 134 -25.26 -8.45 -6.87
C ARG A 134 -24.13 -8.20 -5.88
N LEU A 135 -23.33 -9.22 -5.59
CA LEU A 135 -22.18 -9.11 -4.70
C LEU A 135 -21.18 -8.11 -5.26
N TRP A 136 -20.88 -8.16 -6.56
CA TRP A 136 -19.99 -7.21 -7.23
C TRP A 136 -20.57 -5.79 -7.31
N HIS A 137 -21.87 -5.60 -7.51
CA HIS A 137 -22.48 -4.26 -7.63
C HIS A 137 -22.59 -3.57 -6.26
N GLY A 138 -22.81 -4.33 -5.18
CA GLY A 138 -22.92 -3.82 -3.82
C GLY A 138 -21.65 -3.95 -2.97
N TYR A 139 -20.55 -4.45 -3.52
CA TYR A 139 -19.36 -4.80 -2.72
C TYR A 139 -18.76 -3.61 -1.97
N ARG A 140 -18.79 -2.40 -2.55
CA ARG A 140 -18.12 -1.24 -1.96
C ARG A 140 -18.67 -0.91 -0.59
N ASP A 141 -20.00 -0.84 -0.48
CA ASP A 141 -20.66 -0.52 0.78
C ASP A 141 -20.67 -1.73 1.72
N THR A 142 -20.91 -2.93 1.19
CA THR A 142 -20.98 -4.15 2.01
C THR A 142 -19.63 -4.56 2.59
N LEU A 143 -18.53 -4.24 1.91
CA LEU A 143 -17.15 -4.53 2.33
C LEU A 143 -16.42 -3.26 2.80
N ARG A 144 -17.16 -2.18 3.05
CA ARG A 144 -16.60 -0.96 3.64
C ARG A 144 -16.09 -1.30 5.04
N ALA A 145 -14.79 -1.12 5.25
CA ALA A 145 -14.20 -1.21 6.57
C ALA A 145 -14.55 0.05 7.36
N THR A 146 -14.88 -0.13 8.64
CA THR A 146 -15.01 1.00 9.56
C THR A 146 -13.61 1.48 9.92
N PRO A 147 -13.26 2.76 9.71
CA PRO A 147 -12.00 3.30 10.20
C PRO A 147 -11.82 3.04 11.70
N PRO A 148 -10.61 2.69 12.17
CA PRO A 148 -10.40 2.43 13.58
C PRO A 148 -10.71 3.68 14.40
N LEU A 149 -11.42 3.51 15.51
CA LEU A 149 -11.60 4.60 16.47
C LEU A 149 -10.25 4.99 17.09
N PRO A 150 -10.05 6.27 17.44
CA PRO A 150 -8.90 6.69 18.22
C PRO A 150 -8.74 5.86 19.50
N ASP A 151 -7.54 5.34 19.75
CA ASP A 151 -7.26 4.59 20.98
C ASP A 151 -7.28 5.55 22.18
N PRO A 152 -8.28 5.46 23.10
CA PRO A 152 -8.39 6.39 24.22
C PRO A 152 -7.22 6.29 25.19
N LYS A 153 -6.47 5.17 25.17
CA LYS A 153 -5.27 4.97 26.00
C LYS A 153 -4.00 5.51 25.36
N ARG A 154 -4.07 6.02 24.11
CA ARG A 154 -2.91 6.52 23.36
C ARG A 154 -2.20 7.68 24.07
N PRO A 155 -2.87 8.71 24.63
CA PRO A 155 -2.19 9.79 25.34
C PRO A 155 -1.39 9.27 26.55
N ALA A 156 -2.01 8.42 27.37
CA ALA A 156 -1.34 7.80 28.53
C ALA A 156 -0.19 6.87 28.13
N ARG A 157 -0.31 6.14 27.00
CA ARG A 157 0.79 5.35 26.44
C ARG A 157 1.93 6.24 25.96
N HIS A 158 1.62 7.35 25.29
CA HIS A 158 2.61 8.32 24.83
C HIS A 158 3.37 8.95 25.99
N ALA A 159 2.66 9.42 27.03
CA ALA A 159 3.28 9.97 28.24
C ALA A 159 4.22 8.97 28.93
N ARG A 160 3.80 7.70 29.06
CA ARG A 160 4.67 6.63 29.60
C ARG A 160 5.89 6.36 28.74
N GLN A 161 5.73 6.35 27.41
CA GLN A 161 6.86 6.20 26.49
C GLN A 161 7.85 7.36 26.62
N LEU A 162 7.35 8.59 26.73
CA LEU A 162 8.17 9.78 26.91
C LEU A 162 8.94 9.75 28.23
N ALA A 163 8.28 9.42 29.34
CA ALA A 163 8.94 9.23 30.63
C ALA A 163 10.03 8.15 30.55
N GLY A 164 9.77 7.03 29.87
CA GLY A 164 10.76 5.98 29.64
C GLY A 164 11.94 6.43 28.77
N ARG A 165 11.71 7.31 27.79
CA ARG A 165 12.80 7.92 26.98
C ARG A 165 13.67 8.83 27.84
N ARG A 166 13.07 9.71 28.65
CA ARG A 166 13.79 10.60 29.57
C ARG A 166 14.61 9.81 30.59
N ALA A 167 14.05 8.77 31.19
CA ALA A 167 14.77 7.90 32.14
C ALA A 167 15.97 7.20 31.47
N ALA A 168 15.79 6.68 30.26
CA ALA A 168 16.87 6.04 29.52
C ALA A 168 17.97 7.03 29.09
N ALA A 169 17.62 8.28 28.80
CA ALA A 169 18.56 9.34 28.47
C ALA A 169 19.34 9.85 29.70
N ALA A 170 18.70 9.87 30.87
CA ALA A 170 19.31 10.30 32.13
C ALA A 170 20.36 9.30 32.66
N ALA A 171 20.21 8.01 32.37
CA ALA A 171 21.15 6.95 32.73
C ALA A 171 21.45 6.06 31.52
N PRO A 172 22.16 6.57 30.50
CA PRO A 172 22.32 5.88 29.24
C PRO A 172 23.21 4.65 29.41
N ARG A 173 22.74 3.51 28.92
CA ARG A 173 23.48 2.25 28.86
C ARG A 173 23.82 1.97 27.41
N VAL A 174 25.04 2.33 27.01
CA VAL A 174 25.54 2.17 25.65
C VAL A 174 26.91 1.51 25.70
N ARG A 175 27.06 0.41 24.97
CA ARG A 175 28.32 -0.33 24.83
C ARG A 175 28.78 -0.29 23.38
N VAL A 176 29.97 0.26 23.16
CA VAL A 176 30.64 0.23 21.84
C VAL A 176 31.44 -1.05 21.71
N THR A 177 31.40 -1.70 20.56
CA THR A 177 31.99 -3.03 20.33
C THR A 177 32.82 -3.11 19.06
N GLY A 178 33.84 -3.98 19.10
CA GLY A 178 34.66 -4.33 17.94
C GLY A 178 35.34 -3.13 17.30
N GLU A 179 35.35 -3.11 15.96
CA GLU A 179 35.99 -2.07 15.15
C GLU A 179 35.37 -0.68 15.34
N ALA A 180 34.15 -0.56 15.90
CA ALA A 180 33.49 0.72 16.07
C ALA A 180 34.28 1.68 16.97
N ALA A 181 34.98 1.14 17.99
CA ALA A 181 35.77 1.95 18.92
C ALA A 181 36.88 2.76 18.23
N ALA A 182 37.33 2.32 17.05
CA ALA A 182 38.36 3.01 16.26
C ALA A 182 37.78 3.97 15.20
N THR A 183 36.44 4.07 15.08
CA THR A 183 35.82 4.96 14.09
C THR A 183 35.69 6.39 14.62
N PRO A 184 35.89 7.42 13.78
CA PRO A 184 35.83 8.81 14.23
C PRO A 184 34.43 9.23 14.68
N ASP A 185 33.38 8.61 14.15
CA ASP A 185 32.00 8.93 14.51
C ASP A 185 31.64 8.49 15.94
N VAL A 186 32.36 7.53 16.53
CA VAL A 186 32.10 7.08 17.91
C VAL A 186 32.53 8.11 18.94
N SER A 187 33.56 8.93 18.67
CA SER A 187 33.98 9.97 19.60
C SER A 187 32.98 11.12 19.73
N ASP A 188 32.11 11.28 18.72
CA ASP A 188 31.02 12.26 18.70
C ASP A 188 29.66 11.66 19.10
N LEU A 189 29.64 10.43 19.61
CA LEU A 189 28.42 9.73 19.98
C LEU A 189 27.81 10.30 21.28
N ASP A 190 26.63 10.92 21.18
CA ASP A 190 25.83 11.33 22.33
C ASP A 190 24.95 10.16 22.81
N HIS A 191 25.42 9.47 23.85
CA HIS A 191 24.75 8.30 24.41
C HIS A 191 23.32 8.61 24.88
N ALA A 192 23.10 9.78 25.51
CA ALA A 192 21.80 10.16 26.03
C ALA A 192 20.80 10.36 24.91
N ARG A 193 21.19 11.05 23.83
CA ARG A 193 20.32 11.26 22.64
C ARG A 193 20.04 9.96 21.91
N LEU A 194 21.06 9.14 21.70
CA LEU A 194 20.88 7.82 21.10
C LEU A 194 19.83 7.01 21.88
N CYS A 195 19.95 6.93 23.21
CA CYS A 195 18.98 6.27 24.09
C CYS A 195 17.58 6.92 24.03
N PHE A 196 17.49 8.26 24.03
CA PHE A 196 16.24 8.99 23.96
C PHE A 196 15.48 8.67 22.66
N HIS A 197 16.15 8.77 21.52
CA HIS A 197 15.51 8.65 20.21
C HIS A 197 15.33 7.20 19.73
N PHE A 198 16.07 6.22 20.29
CA PHE A 198 16.07 4.85 19.79
C PHE A 198 14.65 4.29 19.61
N PRO A 199 14.36 3.54 18.52
CA PRO A 199 13.03 3.00 18.29
C PRO A 199 12.48 2.19 19.48
N ARG A 200 11.22 2.45 19.84
CA ARG A 200 10.53 1.75 20.93
C ARG A 200 9.47 0.81 20.38
N ASP A 201 9.22 -0.28 21.09
CA ASP A 201 8.09 -1.16 20.82
C ASP A 201 6.79 -0.62 21.45
N ARG A 202 5.69 -1.34 21.25
CA ARG A 202 4.37 -1.02 21.82
C ARG A 202 4.32 -0.97 23.35
N THR A 203 5.28 -1.59 24.04
CA THR A 203 5.42 -1.55 25.51
C THR A 203 6.26 -0.37 25.99
N GLY A 204 6.92 0.35 25.07
CA GLY A 204 7.80 1.47 25.38
C GLY A 204 9.26 1.07 25.66
N ARG A 205 9.59 -0.22 25.53
CA ARG A 205 10.98 -0.72 25.62
C ARG A 205 11.70 -0.55 24.30
N TYR A 206 13.03 -0.61 24.32
CA TYR A 206 13.81 -0.61 23.08
C TYR A 206 13.36 -1.73 22.15
N SER A 207 13.11 -1.40 20.88
CA SER A 207 12.72 -2.40 19.89
C SER A 207 13.92 -3.29 19.56
N ARG A 208 13.89 -4.55 20.00
CA ARG A 208 14.92 -5.56 19.67
C ARG A 208 15.04 -5.89 18.18
N ARG A 209 14.00 -5.56 17.40
CA ARG A 209 13.98 -5.75 15.94
C ARG A 209 14.60 -4.57 15.20
N ALA A 210 14.79 -3.42 15.86
CA ALA A 210 15.34 -2.25 15.23
C ALA A 210 16.86 -2.35 15.07
N VAL A 211 17.31 -1.99 13.88
CA VAL A 211 18.71 -1.71 13.56
C VAL A 211 18.75 -0.25 13.16
N VAL A 212 19.46 0.57 13.93
CA VAL A 212 19.59 1.99 13.64
C VAL A 212 20.93 2.24 12.97
N ALA A 213 20.92 2.53 11.67
CA ALA A 213 22.11 2.87 10.92
C ALA A 213 22.47 4.35 11.16
N LEU A 214 23.63 4.59 11.76
CA LEU A 214 24.08 5.91 12.22
C LEU A 214 24.97 6.60 11.19
N ALA A 215 25.96 5.90 10.64
CA ALA A 215 26.88 6.41 9.64
C ALA A 215 27.36 5.28 8.70
N GLY A 216 27.51 5.58 7.42
CA GLY A 216 27.99 4.62 6.41
C GLY A 216 29.44 4.88 6.02
N TYR A 217 30.23 3.82 5.86
CA TYR A 217 31.62 3.87 5.42
C TYR A 217 31.75 3.16 4.07
N ASP A 218 32.27 3.88 3.06
CA ASP A 218 32.47 3.38 1.69
C ASP A 218 31.22 2.74 1.06
N ILE A 219 30.07 3.35 1.32
CA ILE A 219 28.78 2.79 0.94
C ILE A 219 28.48 3.04 -0.55
N THR A 220 27.98 2.00 -1.22
CA THR A 220 27.28 2.15 -2.50
C THR A 220 25.79 1.93 -2.26
N LEU A 221 24.96 2.91 -2.61
CA LEU A 221 23.51 2.86 -2.42
C LEU A 221 22.94 1.53 -2.93
N GLY A 222 22.12 0.87 -2.11
CA GLY A 222 21.47 -0.40 -2.43
C GLY A 222 22.39 -1.62 -2.46
N LYS A 223 23.67 -1.48 -2.12
CA LYS A 223 24.60 -2.60 -1.91
C LYS A 223 24.88 -2.77 -0.43
N ARG A 224 25.37 -3.96 -0.07
CA ARG A 224 25.85 -4.20 1.28
C ARG A 224 27.14 -3.41 1.49
N GLY A 225 27.19 -2.59 2.53
CA GLY A 225 28.35 -1.77 2.91
C GLY A 225 28.58 -1.79 4.41
N ARG A 226 29.66 -1.17 4.88
CA ARG A 226 29.98 -1.07 6.31
C ARG A 226 29.22 0.11 6.91
N TRP A 227 28.57 -0.10 8.04
CA TRP A 227 27.79 0.91 8.73
C TRP A 227 28.09 0.88 10.23
N LEU A 228 28.27 2.05 10.84
CA LEU A 228 28.09 2.21 12.27
C LEU A 228 26.61 2.05 12.57
N ALA A 229 26.25 1.08 13.41
CA ALA A 229 24.88 0.74 13.73
C ALA A 229 24.67 0.55 15.23
N ALA A 230 23.46 0.87 15.70
CA ALA A 230 23.02 0.62 17.06
C ALA A 230 21.88 -0.41 17.10
N ARG A 231 21.95 -1.32 18.08
CA ARG A 231 20.95 -2.35 18.36
C ARG A 231 20.62 -2.41 19.83
N ALA A 232 19.41 -2.84 20.16
CA ALA A 232 19.02 -3.09 21.54
C ALA A 232 19.41 -4.50 22.01
N SER A 233 20.06 -4.59 23.16
CA SER A 233 20.36 -5.80 23.91
C SER A 233 19.73 -5.69 25.30
N GLY A 234 18.46 -6.07 25.41
CA GLY A 234 17.68 -5.82 26.62
C GLY A 234 17.42 -4.31 26.80
N ASP A 235 17.85 -3.77 27.93
CA ASP A 235 17.73 -2.34 28.28
C ASP A 235 19.03 -1.54 27.99
N GLU A 236 19.99 -2.16 27.31
CA GLU A 236 21.23 -1.53 26.84
C GLU A 236 21.23 -1.43 25.31
N LEU A 237 21.90 -0.40 24.77
CA LEU A 237 22.20 -0.30 23.35
C LEU A 237 23.63 -0.75 23.08
N THR A 238 23.82 -1.62 22.09
CA THR A 238 25.15 -1.97 21.57
C THR A 238 25.38 -1.23 20.26
N VAL A 239 26.54 -0.59 20.15
CA VAL A 239 26.99 0.12 18.93
C VAL A 239 28.17 -0.64 18.34
N GLY A 240 28.12 -0.91 17.04
CA GLY A 240 29.13 -1.71 16.34
C GLY A 240 29.19 -1.37 14.85
N VAL A 241 30.21 -1.88 14.16
CA VAL A 241 30.27 -1.82 12.69
C VAL A 241 29.64 -3.09 12.14
N GLU A 242 28.64 -2.93 11.26
CA GLU A 242 27.88 -4.02 10.66
C GLU A 242 27.81 -3.89 9.14
N ALA A 243 27.69 -5.03 8.45
CA ALA A 243 27.49 -5.06 7.00
C ALA A 243 25.99 -4.97 6.67
N LEU A 244 25.49 -3.78 6.34
CA LEU A 244 24.07 -3.51 6.08
C LEU A 244 23.81 -3.15 4.62
N ILE A 245 22.62 -3.50 4.14
CA ILE A 245 22.05 -2.94 2.91
C ILE A 245 21.19 -1.76 3.33
N ASP A 246 21.62 -0.57 2.98
CA ASP A 246 21.09 0.72 3.42
C ASP A 246 19.61 0.93 3.09
N VAL A 247 19.20 0.64 1.85
CA VAL A 247 17.82 0.82 1.39
C VAL A 247 16.82 -0.08 2.13
N ASN A 248 17.29 -1.13 2.81
CA ASN A 248 16.44 -2.04 3.58
C ASN A 248 16.24 -1.59 5.03
N GLN A 249 16.90 -0.52 5.49
CA GLN A 249 16.86 -0.08 6.87
C GLN A 249 15.77 0.97 7.09
N ASP A 250 14.74 0.62 7.86
CA ASP A 250 13.67 1.54 8.26
C ASP A 250 14.20 2.71 9.13
N HIS A 251 15.29 2.49 9.87
CA HIS A 251 15.86 3.44 10.82
C HIS A 251 17.26 3.87 10.40
N ARG A 252 17.33 4.76 9.42
CA ARG A 252 18.56 5.44 9.02
C ARG A 252 18.61 6.86 9.57
N TRP A 253 19.67 7.16 10.30
CA TRP A 253 19.90 8.44 10.98
C TRP A 253 21.14 9.17 10.47
N ASP A 254 21.78 8.69 9.41
CA ASP A 254 22.95 9.30 8.76
C ASP A 254 22.67 10.71 8.23
N GLN A 255 21.42 10.99 7.86
CA GLN A 255 20.97 12.31 7.41
C GLN A 255 20.41 13.19 8.54
N LEU A 256 20.37 12.67 9.78
CA LEU A 256 19.77 13.31 10.94
C LEU A 256 20.73 13.21 12.14
N PRO A 257 21.92 13.85 12.06
CA PRO A 257 22.96 13.73 13.08
C PRO A 257 22.50 14.18 14.46
N TRP A 258 21.50 15.08 14.53
CA TRP A 258 20.89 15.49 15.78
C TRP A 258 20.15 14.35 16.54
N LEU A 259 19.98 13.17 15.97
CA LEU A 259 19.40 12.05 16.72
C LEU A 259 20.43 11.36 17.64
N TRP A 260 21.73 11.58 17.42
CA TRP A 260 22.77 10.76 18.06
C TRP A 260 24.15 11.40 18.21
N ARG A 261 24.46 12.50 17.50
CA ARG A 261 25.75 13.20 17.62
C ARG A 261 25.70 14.31 18.66
N ALA A 262 26.81 14.47 19.38
CA ALA A 262 27.01 15.54 20.35
C ALA A 262 27.20 16.89 19.65
N SER A 263 27.98 16.92 18.55
CA SER A 263 28.21 18.12 17.72
C SER A 263 26.93 18.72 17.13
N ALA A 264 25.89 17.91 16.96
CA ALA A 264 24.59 18.33 16.44
C ALA A 264 23.53 18.53 17.53
N ARG A 265 23.93 18.68 18.82
CA ARG A 265 23.02 18.88 19.97
C ARG A 265 22.05 20.02 19.74
N ASP A 266 22.59 21.18 19.42
CA ASP A 266 21.86 22.44 19.36
C ASP A 266 21.26 22.73 17.98
N THR A 267 20.98 21.67 17.19
CA THR A 267 20.32 21.82 15.90
C THR A 267 18.97 22.53 16.09
N PRO A 268 18.68 23.65 15.41
CA PRO A 268 17.44 24.38 15.58
C PRO A 268 16.18 23.54 15.27
N ALA A 269 15.05 23.87 15.90
CA ALA A 269 13.76 23.20 15.69
C ALA A 269 13.34 23.19 14.20
N THR A 270 13.60 24.28 13.48
CA THR A 270 13.36 24.40 12.03
C THR A 270 14.10 23.36 11.19
N LEU A 271 15.23 22.84 11.67
CA LEU A 271 15.97 21.76 11.01
C LEU A 271 15.64 20.38 11.59
N ARG A 272 15.44 20.27 12.91
CA ARG A 272 15.08 19.00 13.58
C ARG A 272 13.67 18.53 13.19
N TRP A 273 12.69 19.40 13.41
CA TRP A 273 11.27 19.11 13.30
C TRP A 273 10.67 19.59 11.97
N GLN A 274 11.40 20.45 11.25
CA GLN A 274 10.94 21.11 10.01
C GLN A 274 9.68 21.94 10.26
N ALA A 275 9.64 22.55 11.44
CA ALA A 275 8.63 23.47 11.90
C ALA A 275 9.33 24.55 12.75
N PRO A 276 8.76 25.77 12.84
CA PRO A 276 9.31 26.82 13.71
C PRO A 276 9.44 26.38 15.17
N ASP A 277 8.39 25.74 15.67
CA ASP A 277 8.23 25.24 17.04
C ASP A 277 7.19 24.12 17.08
N ALA A 278 6.93 23.57 18.27
CA ALA A 278 5.94 22.52 18.46
C ALA A 278 4.49 23.03 18.32
N ASP A 279 4.21 24.27 18.73
CA ASP A 279 2.88 24.86 18.71
C ASP A 279 2.35 25.00 17.27
N HIS A 280 3.24 25.34 16.33
CA HIS A 280 2.91 25.45 14.91
C HIS A 280 2.31 24.16 14.32
N VAL A 281 2.77 23.00 14.78
CA VAL A 281 2.32 21.69 14.26
C VAL A 281 1.29 21.01 15.16
N GLN A 282 0.98 21.59 16.31
CA GLN A 282 0.04 21.04 17.28
C GLN A 282 -1.37 20.80 16.69
N PRO A 283 -1.95 21.71 15.89
CA PRO A 283 -3.24 21.46 15.24
C PRO A 283 -3.24 20.22 14.33
N ILE A 284 -2.15 19.99 13.59
CA ILE A 284 -1.99 18.82 12.72
C ILE A 284 -1.91 17.55 13.56
N ILE A 285 -1.15 17.58 14.65
CA ILE A 285 -1.01 16.45 15.56
C ILE A 285 -2.36 16.06 16.18
N ASP A 286 -3.19 17.04 16.54
CA ASP A 286 -4.50 16.78 17.14
C ASP A 286 -5.50 16.18 16.15
N LEU A 287 -5.43 16.57 14.87
CA LEU A 287 -6.16 15.89 13.79
C LEU A 287 -5.70 14.42 13.65
N LEU A 288 -4.39 14.18 13.59
CA LEU A 288 -3.82 12.84 13.49
C LEU A 288 -4.20 11.94 14.68
N ARG A 289 -4.23 12.51 15.90
CA ARG A 289 -4.64 11.80 17.12
C ARG A 289 -6.12 11.42 17.10
N ARG A 290 -6.97 12.27 16.53
CA ARG A 290 -8.42 12.02 16.33
C ARG A 290 -8.73 11.16 15.12
N HIS A 291 -7.70 10.70 14.38
CA HIS A 291 -7.84 9.96 13.12
C HIS A 291 -8.56 10.78 12.01
N GLU A 292 -8.54 12.11 12.09
CA GLU A 292 -8.94 13.04 11.03
C GLU A 292 -7.76 13.18 10.03
N ILE A 293 -7.38 12.04 9.43
CA ILE A 293 -6.15 11.91 8.63
C ILE A 293 -6.22 12.71 7.34
N ALA A 294 -7.37 12.73 6.66
CA ALA A 294 -7.53 13.44 5.40
C ALA A 294 -7.38 14.97 5.59
N GLU A 295 -7.94 15.48 6.68
CA GLU A 295 -7.86 16.87 7.10
C GLU A 295 -6.42 17.25 7.46
N ALA A 296 -5.72 16.40 8.21
CA ALA A 296 -4.31 16.62 8.57
C ALA A 296 -3.40 16.67 7.33
N LEU A 297 -3.63 15.80 6.35
CA LEU A 297 -2.90 15.78 5.07
C LEU A 297 -3.19 17.05 4.25
N THR A 298 -4.46 17.44 4.17
CA THR A 298 -4.90 18.65 3.46
C THR A 298 -4.28 19.91 4.05
N LEU A 299 -4.25 20.04 5.38
CA LEU A 299 -3.61 21.16 6.08
C LEU A 299 -2.10 21.26 5.78
N CYS A 300 -1.46 20.13 5.48
CA CYS A 300 -0.05 20.07 5.10
C CYS A 300 0.19 20.19 3.58
N GLY A 301 -0.86 20.38 2.77
CA GLY A 301 -0.76 20.41 1.31
C GLY A 301 -0.32 19.07 0.70
N VAL A 302 -0.65 17.95 1.36
CA VAL A 302 -0.35 16.60 0.88
C VAL A 302 -1.57 16.01 0.19
N GLU A 303 -1.46 15.74 -1.11
CA GLU A 303 -2.49 15.05 -1.88
C GLU A 303 -2.50 13.55 -1.60
N VAL A 304 -3.63 12.90 -1.84
CA VAL A 304 -3.76 11.44 -1.87
C VAL A 304 -4.25 11.00 -3.25
N ASP A 305 -3.82 9.84 -3.72
CA ASP A 305 -4.45 9.23 -4.90
C ASP A 305 -5.82 8.63 -4.60
N GLU A 306 -6.54 8.29 -5.66
CA GLU A 306 -7.92 7.78 -5.58
C GLU A 306 -8.01 6.49 -4.74
N ARG A 307 -6.98 5.63 -4.81
CA ARG A 307 -6.94 4.38 -4.06
C ARG A 307 -6.76 4.62 -2.56
N LEU A 308 -5.83 5.50 -2.18
CA LEU A 308 -5.67 5.87 -0.77
C LEU A 308 -6.86 6.68 -0.28
N SER A 309 -7.46 7.54 -1.10
CA SER A 309 -8.69 8.24 -0.76
C SER A 309 -9.84 7.27 -0.47
N ALA A 310 -10.00 6.21 -1.28
CA ALA A 310 -10.97 5.16 -1.03
C ALA A 310 -10.72 4.44 0.30
N LEU A 311 -9.47 4.03 0.57
CA LEU A 311 -9.11 3.38 1.85
C LEU A 311 -9.30 4.32 3.06
N LEU A 312 -8.97 5.61 2.94
CA LEU A 312 -9.25 6.59 4.00
C LEU A 312 -10.75 6.72 4.26
N ALA A 313 -11.59 6.60 3.24
CA ALA A 313 -13.05 6.57 3.40
C ALA A 313 -13.60 5.19 3.85
N GLY A 314 -12.73 4.18 4.00
CA GLY A 314 -13.08 2.82 4.40
C GLY A 314 -13.44 1.88 3.24
N TYR A 315 -13.44 2.36 2.00
CA TYR A 315 -13.88 1.59 0.84
C TYR A 315 -12.80 0.66 0.29
N PRO A 316 -13.18 -0.51 -0.26
CA PRO A 316 -12.27 -1.33 -1.03
C PRO A 316 -11.77 -0.57 -2.27
N ILE A 317 -10.53 -0.82 -2.67
CA ILE A 317 -9.96 -0.22 -3.90
C ILE A 317 -10.27 -1.03 -5.15
N SER A 318 -10.67 -2.29 -4.98
CA SER A 318 -11.15 -3.15 -6.03
C SER A 318 -11.87 -4.37 -5.47
N TYR A 319 -12.70 -4.99 -6.31
CA TYR A 319 -13.41 -6.21 -5.95
C TYR A 319 -12.45 -7.38 -5.65
N SER A 320 -11.41 -7.60 -6.47
CA SER A 320 -10.45 -8.70 -6.25
C SER A 320 -9.72 -8.62 -4.91
N GLN A 321 -9.56 -7.41 -4.38
CA GLN A 321 -8.77 -7.13 -3.20
C GLN A 321 -9.62 -6.74 -1.99
N ALA A 322 -10.95 -6.71 -2.14
CA ALA A 322 -11.86 -6.22 -1.12
C ALA A 322 -11.75 -6.96 0.22
N ARG A 323 -11.36 -8.25 0.20
CA ARG A 323 -11.08 -9.04 1.42
C ARG A 323 -9.95 -8.48 2.29
N TYR A 324 -9.09 -7.61 1.75
CA TYR A 324 -7.98 -7.00 2.48
C TYR A 324 -8.30 -5.61 3.02
N THR A 325 -9.46 -5.05 2.66
CA THR A 325 -9.84 -3.66 2.96
C THR A 325 -9.68 -3.34 4.43
N GLU A 326 -10.25 -4.16 5.33
CA GLU A 326 -10.12 -3.94 6.77
C GLU A 326 -8.66 -3.87 7.23
N THR A 327 -7.83 -4.83 6.81
CA THR A 327 -6.40 -4.85 7.16
C THR A 327 -5.66 -3.61 6.63
N TRP A 328 -5.98 -3.19 5.42
CA TRP A 328 -5.35 -2.05 4.76
C TRP A 328 -5.78 -0.72 5.38
N VAL A 329 -7.07 -0.54 5.66
CA VAL A 329 -7.61 0.62 6.35
C VAL A 329 -7.00 0.74 7.74
N HIS A 330 -7.01 -0.32 8.54
CA HIS A 330 -6.39 -0.30 9.88
C HIS A 330 -4.89 0.02 9.82
N THR A 331 -4.15 -0.58 8.89
CA THR A 331 -2.71 -0.31 8.74
C THR A 331 -2.45 1.12 8.28
N LEU A 332 -3.26 1.65 7.36
CA LEU A 332 -3.14 3.01 6.86
C LEU A 332 -3.34 4.03 7.98
N TYR A 333 -4.41 3.88 8.77
CA TYR A 333 -4.71 4.75 9.91
C TYR A 333 -3.65 4.67 11.00
N ASP A 334 -3.25 3.46 11.41
CA ASP A 334 -2.20 3.28 12.43
C ASP A 334 -0.88 3.97 12.05
N ARG A 335 -0.47 3.81 10.78
CA ARG A 335 0.79 4.37 10.29
C ARG A 335 0.73 5.87 10.06
N LEU A 336 -0.32 6.38 9.43
CA LEU A 336 -0.44 7.81 9.18
C LEU A 336 -0.67 8.61 10.46
N ALA A 337 -1.34 8.04 11.46
CA ALA A 337 -1.50 8.73 12.74
C ALA A 337 -0.17 8.92 13.49
N GLY A 338 0.88 8.16 13.17
CA GLY A 338 2.24 8.34 13.72
C GLY A 338 3.17 9.14 12.79
N SER A 339 2.66 9.65 11.68
CA SER A 339 3.42 10.40 10.69
C SER A 339 3.49 11.89 11.05
N ALA A 340 4.40 12.61 10.38
CA ALA A 340 4.53 14.05 10.41
C ALA A 340 4.39 14.58 8.97
N PRO A 341 3.15 14.76 8.45
CA PRO A 341 2.94 15.07 7.04
C PRO A 341 3.62 16.35 6.56
N TRP A 342 3.80 17.35 7.45
CA TRP A 342 4.58 18.56 7.17
C TRP A 342 6.05 18.27 6.80
N ARG A 343 6.59 17.11 7.18
CA ARG A 343 7.96 16.69 6.89
C ARG A 343 8.11 15.95 5.56
N PHE A 344 7.01 15.50 4.95
CA PHE A 344 7.05 14.63 3.78
C PHE A 344 7.84 15.24 2.62
N ALA A 345 7.58 16.51 2.28
CA ALA A 345 8.26 17.18 1.18
C ALA A 345 9.79 17.24 1.38
N ALA A 346 10.25 17.55 2.59
CA ALA A 346 11.69 17.58 2.88
C ALA A 346 12.30 16.18 2.92
N GLY A 347 11.61 15.19 3.50
CA GLY A 347 12.02 13.79 3.47
C GLY A 347 12.18 13.26 2.04
N PHE A 348 11.21 13.57 1.16
CA PHE A 348 11.29 13.21 -0.25
C PHE A 348 12.50 13.85 -0.94
N ARG A 349 12.74 15.15 -0.71
CA ARG A 349 13.89 15.85 -1.27
C ARG A 349 15.23 15.25 -0.81
N ALA A 350 15.35 14.89 0.47
CA ALA A 350 16.56 14.25 1.00
C ALA A 350 16.83 12.90 0.29
N TRP A 351 15.79 12.10 0.10
CA TRP A 351 15.88 10.84 -0.65
C TRP A 351 16.25 11.04 -2.12
N GLN A 352 15.67 12.05 -2.80
CA GLN A 352 16.02 12.38 -4.19
C GLN A 352 17.49 12.84 -4.30
N GLN A 353 17.97 13.64 -3.35
CA GLN A 353 19.38 14.08 -3.32
C GLN A 353 20.33 12.89 -3.15
N GLU A 354 20.04 11.97 -2.24
CA GLU A 354 20.82 10.74 -2.05
C GLU A 354 20.91 9.92 -3.34
N ARG A 355 19.78 9.75 -4.03
CA ARG A 355 19.73 9.01 -5.30
C ARG A 355 20.50 9.69 -6.41
N ARG A 356 20.38 11.01 -6.54
CA ARG A 356 21.17 11.80 -7.51
C ARG A 356 22.67 11.65 -7.26
N ARG A 357 23.12 11.75 -6.00
CA ARG A 357 24.53 11.53 -5.63
C ARG A 357 25.00 10.12 -5.99
N ALA A 358 24.12 9.14 -5.95
CA ALA A 358 24.39 7.77 -6.34
C ALA A 358 24.17 7.47 -7.84
N GLY A 359 23.93 8.48 -8.69
CA GLY A 359 23.68 8.29 -10.12
C GLY A 359 22.40 7.51 -10.45
N ARG A 360 21.41 7.53 -9.55
CA ARG A 360 20.12 6.84 -9.74
C ARG A 360 19.02 7.83 -10.09
N SER A 361 17.99 7.35 -10.81
CA SER A 361 16.79 8.14 -11.13
C SER A 361 16.13 8.70 -9.87
N ASP A 362 15.84 10.00 -9.87
CA ASP A 362 15.22 10.77 -8.79
C ASP A 362 13.70 10.98 -8.97
N GLN A 363 13.15 10.53 -10.09
CA GLN A 363 11.73 10.61 -10.43
C GLN A 363 10.90 9.48 -9.81
N ALA A 364 11.57 8.49 -9.21
CA ALA A 364 10.88 7.34 -8.63
C ALA A 364 10.10 7.73 -7.37
N GLU A 365 8.99 7.04 -7.15
CA GLU A 365 8.23 7.11 -5.90
C GLU A 365 9.00 6.38 -4.81
N VAL A 366 8.89 6.83 -3.55
CA VAL A 366 9.57 6.19 -2.41
C VAL A 366 8.57 5.57 -1.45
N PRO A 367 8.61 4.24 -1.21
CA PRO A 367 7.75 3.60 -0.23
C PRO A 367 7.96 4.15 1.19
N LEU A 368 6.90 4.43 1.91
CA LEU A 368 6.91 4.74 3.34
C LEU A 368 6.69 3.47 4.17
N PHE A 369 5.62 2.72 3.86
CA PHE A 369 5.27 1.48 4.55
C PHE A 369 4.36 0.58 3.70
N GLY A 370 4.31 -0.71 4.04
CA GLY A 370 3.42 -1.68 3.40
C GLY A 370 2.09 -1.85 4.11
N LEU A 371 1.02 -2.10 3.36
CA LEU A 371 -0.35 -2.28 3.86
C LEU A 371 -0.64 -3.71 4.40
N LYS A 372 0.30 -4.66 4.20
CA LYS A 372 0.25 -6.06 4.69
C LYS A 372 -0.92 -6.88 4.11
N GLY A 373 -1.11 -8.10 4.60
CA GLY A 373 -2.21 -9.01 4.21
C GLY A 373 -2.02 -9.78 2.90
N LEU A 374 -1.26 -9.25 1.95
CA LEU A 374 -1.01 -9.90 0.65
C LEU A 374 0.36 -10.59 0.62
N ASN A 375 0.36 -11.93 0.51
CA ASN A 375 1.56 -12.77 0.40
C ASN A 375 1.96 -12.98 -1.07
N GLN A 376 2.37 -11.90 -1.74
CA GLN A 376 2.86 -11.93 -3.12
C GLN A 376 4.22 -11.23 -3.22
N GLN A 377 4.92 -11.43 -4.35
CA GLN A 377 6.22 -10.80 -4.61
C GLN A 377 6.09 -9.27 -4.62
N SER A 378 5.12 -8.74 -5.37
CA SER A 378 4.82 -7.31 -5.37
C SER A 378 3.74 -7.01 -4.33
N ARG A 379 4.05 -6.12 -3.38
CA ARG A 379 3.19 -5.86 -2.21
C ARG A 379 2.60 -4.45 -2.26
N PRO A 380 1.36 -4.26 -1.79
CA PRO A 380 0.75 -2.95 -1.68
C PRO A 380 1.49 -2.10 -0.65
N MET A 381 1.93 -0.92 -1.06
CA MET A 381 2.65 0.04 -0.23
C MET A 381 2.09 1.44 -0.42
N VAL A 382 2.15 2.21 0.67
CA VAL A 382 1.96 3.66 0.64
C VAL A 382 3.32 4.25 0.30
N ALA A 383 3.39 5.01 -0.78
CA ALA A 383 4.58 5.68 -1.24
C ALA A 383 4.37 7.18 -1.34
N LEU A 384 5.48 7.90 -1.25
CA LEU A 384 5.54 9.33 -1.44
C LEU A 384 6.04 9.63 -2.85
N ALA A 385 5.36 10.56 -3.50
CA ALA A 385 5.69 11.11 -4.80
C ALA A 385 5.64 12.64 -4.74
N ALA A 386 6.30 13.30 -5.68
CA ALA A 386 6.16 14.75 -5.87
C ALA A 386 5.94 15.13 -7.34
N PRO A 387 4.85 14.65 -7.98
CA PRO A 387 4.56 15.03 -9.37
C PRO A 387 4.42 16.55 -9.46
N ARG A 388 5.22 17.18 -10.35
CA ARG A 388 5.24 18.64 -10.53
C ARG A 388 5.51 19.43 -9.24
N GLY A 389 6.20 18.82 -8.28
CA GLY A 389 6.59 19.45 -7.01
C GLY A 389 5.53 19.40 -5.90
N VAL A 390 4.31 18.89 -6.16
CA VAL A 390 3.26 18.74 -5.14
C VAL A 390 3.40 17.39 -4.44
N CYS A 391 3.46 17.41 -3.12
CA CYS A 391 3.63 16.21 -2.32
C CYS A 391 2.37 15.35 -2.37
N ARG A 392 2.48 14.09 -2.79
CA ARG A 392 1.34 13.18 -2.94
C ARG A 392 1.65 11.80 -2.38
N LEU A 393 0.74 11.29 -1.56
CA LEU A 393 0.72 9.89 -1.16
C LEU A 393 0.02 9.06 -2.24
N ARG A 394 0.61 7.91 -2.57
CA ARG A 394 0.08 6.99 -3.57
C ARG A 394 0.11 5.55 -3.10
N MET A 395 -0.86 4.77 -3.55
CA MET A 395 -0.82 3.32 -3.39
C MET A 395 -0.10 2.69 -4.58
N ILE A 396 1.04 2.08 -4.30
CA ILE A 396 1.89 1.43 -5.30
C ILE A 396 2.04 -0.04 -4.96
N TRP A 397 2.48 -0.82 -5.94
CA TRP A 397 2.91 -2.19 -5.69
C TRP A 397 4.37 -2.30 -6.07
N SER A 398 5.17 -2.78 -5.14
CA SER A 398 6.57 -2.97 -5.40
C SER A 398 7.07 -4.23 -4.71
N ALA A 399 7.99 -4.91 -5.40
CA ALA A 399 8.79 -6.01 -4.88
C ALA A 399 10.09 -5.52 -4.20
N GLY A 400 10.38 -4.22 -4.31
CA GLY A 400 11.55 -3.60 -3.72
C GLY A 400 11.41 -3.39 -2.23
N ASN A 401 12.53 -3.54 -1.52
CA ASN A 401 12.64 -3.28 -0.09
C ASN A 401 13.03 -1.83 0.24
N ALA A 402 13.33 -1.02 -0.78
CA ALA A 402 13.72 0.38 -0.60
C ALA A 402 12.60 1.18 0.06
N ARG A 403 12.92 1.91 1.13
CA ARG A 403 11.96 2.73 1.88
C ARG A 403 12.56 4.07 2.26
N LEU A 404 11.70 5.08 2.43
CA LEU A 404 12.09 6.33 3.05
C LEU A 404 12.35 6.08 4.54
N PRO A 405 13.53 6.41 5.08
CA PRO A 405 13.82 6.28 6.49
C PRO A 405 12.74 6.90 7.37
N ARG A 406 12.25 6.13 8.35
CA ARG A 406 11.13 6.53 9.22
C ARG A 406 11.37 7.85 9.92
N ALA A 407 12.60 8.10 10.36
CA ALA A 407 12.97 9.33 11.05
C ALA A 407 12.80 10.62 10.21
N LEU A 408 12.69 10.51 8.88
CA LEU A 408 12.45 11.64 7.98
C LEU A 408 10.98 12.03 7.85
N TRP A 409 10.04 11.14 8.21
CA TRP A 409 8.61 11.36 7.97
C TRP A 409 7.71 11.02 9.16
N GLU A 410 8.21 10.38 10.21
CA GLU A 410 7.48 10.15 11.46
C GLU A 410 7.60 11.34 12.43
N LEU A 411 6.70 11.39 13.40
CA LEU A 411 6.75 12.37 14.48
C LEU A 411 8.10 12.29 15.22
N PRO A 412 8.85 13.41 15.34
CA PRO A 412 10.04 13.46 16.18
C PRO A 412 9.70 13.09 17.62
N ALA A 413 10.53 12.26 18.25
CA ALA A 413 10.30 11.80 19.62
C ALA A 413 10.51 12.92 20.67
N ASP A 414 11.24 13.97 20.31
CA ASP A 414 11.54 15.15 21.12
C ASP A 414 10.66 16.35 20.77
N LEU A 415 9.60 16.17 19.97
CA LEU A 415 8.72 17.27 19.59
C LEU A 415 7.98 17.79 20.83
N GLY A 416 8.23 19.06 21.19
CA GLY A 416 7.66 19.69 22.38
C GLY A 416 8.42 19.39 23.69
N GLU A 417 9.61 18.80 23.61
CA GLU A 417 10.56 18.70 24.73
C GLU A 417 11.39 19.96 24.96
#